data_AF-A0A523UK51-F1
#
_entry.id   AF-A0A523UK51-F1
#
_cell.length_a   1.000
_cell.length_b   1.000
_cell.length_c   1.000
_cell.angle_alpha   90.00
_cell.angle_beta   90.00
_cell.angle_gamma   90.00
#
_symmetry.space_group_name_H-M   'P 1'
#
loop_
_entity.id
_entity.type
_entity.pdbx_description
1 polymer ?
#
loop_
_entity_poly.entity_id
_entity_poly.type
_entity_poly.pdbx_seq_one_letter_code
_entity_poly.pdbx_strand_id
1 'polypeptide(L)' 'RWIPKFSVDSFETWQKKWSKSIAKVAREKTEEILATHKPEPIPEDIERKISEILKRAEAEGAELLT' A
#
# COMPACT_ATOMS: atom_id res chain seq x y z
N ARG A 1 -12.57 6.80 22.00
CA ARG A 1 -11.87 5.54 22.34
C ARG A 1 -11.34 4.94 21.04
N TRP A 2 -10.04 4.66 20.93
CA TRP A 2 -9.45 4.04 19.74
C TRP A 2 -9.75 2.53 19.70
N ILE A 3 -10.00 2.00 18.50
CA ILE A 3 -10.34 0.59 18.27
C ILE A 3 -9.49 0.08 17.09
N PRO A 4 -8.78 -1.06 17.23
CA PRO A 4 -7.97 -1.61 16.16
C PRO A 4 -8.83 -2.15 15.01
N LYS A 5 -8.37 -1.95 13.77
CA LYS A 5 -9.08 -2.42 12.55
C LYS A 5 -9.02 -3.92 12.30
N PHE A 6 -8.20 -4.66 13.06
CA PHE A 6 -7.80 -6.04 12.72
C PHE A 6 -8.19 -7.11 13.75
N SER A 7 -8.58 -6.76 14.98
CA SER A 7 -9.16 -7.75 15.89
C SER A 7 -9.83 -7.10 17.10
N VAL A 8 -11.15 -7.17 17.13
CA VAL A 8 -11.99 -6.87 18.32
C VAL A 8 -12.92 -8.04 18.64
N ASP A 9 -12.71 -9.18 17.97
CA ASP A 9 -13.57 -10.34 18.10
C ASP A 9 -13.38 -10.99 19.47
N SER A 10 -14.48 -11.47 20.06
CA SER A 10 -14.40 -12.40 21.18
C SER A 10 -13.77 -13.73 20.73
N PHE A 11 -13.23 -14.50 21.68
CA PHE A 11 -12.61 -15.80 21.38
C PHE A 11 -13.54 -16.73 20.58
N GLU A 12 -14.82 -16.81 20.96
CA GLU A 12 -15.82 -17.62 20.25
C GLU A 12 -16.03 -17.16 18.80
N THR A 13 -16.04 -15.84 18.57
CA THR A 13 -16.22 -15.27 17.24
C THR A 13 -14.98 -15.53 16.37
N TRP A 14 -13.79 -15.40 16.95
CA TRP A 14 -12.54 -15.73 16.28
C TRP A 14 -12.48 -17.22 15.89
N GLN A 15 -12.91 -18.12 16.78
CA GLN A 15 -12.99 -19.56 16.48
C GLN A 15 -13.95 -19.86 15.32
N LYS A 16 -15.15 -19.25 15.31
CA LYS A 16 -16.11 -19.39 14.20
C LYS A 16 -15.58 -18.82 12.87
N LYS A 17 -14.70 -17.82 12.93
CA LYS A 17 -13.99 -17.23 11.79
C LYS A 17 -12.76 -18.04 11.36
N TRP A 18 -12.79 -19.36 11.56
CA TRP A 18 -11.72 -20.30 11.18
C TRP A 18 -10.41 -20.11 11.93
N SER A 19 -10.43 -19.45 13.10
CA SER A 19 -9.26 -19.28 13.96
C SER A 19 -8.05 -18.71 13.21
N LYS A 20 -8.26 -17.76 12.29
CA LYS A 20 -7.18 -17.21 11.46
C LYS A 20 -6.11 -16.56 12.34
N SER A 21 -4.84 -16.83 12.04
CA SER A 21 -3.73 -16.11 12.67
C SER A 21 -3.78 -14.62 12.30
N ILE A 22 -3.25 -13.76 13.17
CA ILE A 22 -3.20 -12.32 12.91
C ILE A 22 -2.39 -11.98 11.64
N ALA A 23 -1.35 -12.77 11.34
CA ALA A 23 -0.57 -12.62 10.12
C ALA A 23 -1.40 -12.90 8.86
N LYS A 24 -2.26 -13.92 8.91
CA LYS A 24 -3.19 -14.22 7.80
C LYS A 24 -4.21 -13.09 7.61
N VAL A 25 -4.78 -12.58 8.70
CA VAL A 25 -5.72 -11.44 8.65
C VAL A 25 -5.05 -10.20 8.08
N ALA A 26 -3.83 -9.88 8.52
CA ALA A 26 -3.07 -8.74 8.01
C ALA A 26 -2.81 -8.87 6.50
N ARG A 27 -2.39 -10.05 6.03
CA ARG A 27 -2.17 -10.31 4.62
C ARG A 27 -3.44 -10.13 3.78
N GLU A 28 -4.54 -10.73 4.21
CA GLU A 28 -5.84 -10.61 3.50
C GLU A 28 -6.28 -9.14 3.41
N LYS A 29 -6.06 -8.34 4.46
CA LYS A 29 -6.34 -6.91 4.42
C LYS A 29 -5.41 -6.11 3.52
N THR A 30 -4.12 -6.47 3.46
CA THR A 30 -3.19 -5.86 2.49
C THR A 30 -3.64 -6.13 1.06
N GLU A 31 -4.03 -7.37 0.75
CA GLU A 31 -4.52 -7.76 -0.58
C GLU A 31 -5.81 -6.99 -0.93
N GLU A 32 -6.75 -6.85 0.00
CA GLU A 32 -7.97 -6.04 -0.18
C GLU A 32 -7.65 -4.57 -0.45
N ILE A 33 -6.75 -3.95 0.32
CA ILE A 33 -6.37 -2.55 0.16
C ILE A 33 -5.73 -2.34 -1.22
N LEU A 34 -4.78 -3.18 -1.61
CA LEU A 34 -4.12 -3.06 -2.91
C LEU A 34 -5.08 -3.25 -4.09
N ALA A 35 -6.10 -4.10 -3.93
CA ALA A 35 -7.10 -4.34 -4.98
C ALA A 35 -8.14 -3.22 -5.12
N THR A 36 -8.47 -2.53 -4.02
CA THR A 36 -9.64 -1.64 -3.96
C THR A 36 -9.29 -0.17 -3.80
N HIS A 37 -8.14 0.15 -3.20
CA HIS A 37 -7.75 1.52 -2.96
C HIS A 37 -7.22 2.16 -4.24
N LYS A 38 -7.94 3.16 -4.73
CA LYS A 38 -7.51 4.04 -5.80
C LYS A 38 -7.18 5.40 -5.19
N PRO A 39 -5.90 5.73 -4.97
CA PRO A 39 -5.50 7.05 -4.53
C PRO A 39 -6.03 8.11 -5.49
N GLU A 40 -6.24 9.32 -4.98
CA GLU A 40 -6.48 10.47 -5.83
C GLU A 40 -5.31 10.62 -6.82
N PRO A 41 -5.57 10.73 -8.13
CA PRO A 41 -4.51 10.86 -9.11
C PRO A 41 -3.72 12.15 -8.87
N ILE A 42 -2.43 12.09 -9.14
CA ILE A 42 -1.56 13.27 -9.08
C ILE A 42 -2.01 14.24 -10.19
N PRO A 43 -2.10 15.56 -9.92
CA PRO A 43 -2.37 16.53 -10.97
C PRO A 43 -1.37 16.43 -12.12
N GLU A 44 -1.84 16.52 -13.36
CA GLU A 44 -1.05 16.29 -14.57
C GLU A 44 0.20 17.20 -14.65
N ASP A 45 0.09 18.44 -14.20
CA ASP A 45 1.22 19.38 -14.20
C ASP A 45 2.33 18.97 -13.23
N ILE A 46 1.97 18.34 -12.12
CA ILE A 46 2.90 17.79 -11.12
C ILE A 46 3.50 16.48 -11.64
N GLU A 47 2.70 15.59 -12.23
CA GLU A 47 3.20 14.34 -12.82
C GLU A 47 4.23 14.60 -13.93
N ARG A 48 3.99 15.62 -14.77
CA ARG A 48 4.97 16.07 -15.78
C ARG A 48 6.28 16.52 -15.14
N LYS A 49 6.23 17.34 -14.08
CA LYS A 49 7.45 17.80 -13.38
C LYS A 49 8.23 16.64 -12.76
N ILE A 50 7.55 15.68 -12.16
CA ILE A 50 8.18 14.46 -11.62
C ILE A 50 8.88 13.70 -12.75
N SER A 51 8.20 13.53 -13.90
CA SER A 51 8.74 12.85 -15.07
C SER A 51 9.99 13.54 -15.64
N GLU A 52 10.02 14.87 -15.67
CA GLU A 52 11.18 15.65 -16.10
C GLU A 52 12.38 15.46 -15.16
N ILE A 53 12.14 15.47 -13.84
CA ILE A 53 13.18 15.24 -12.83
C ILE A 53 13.77 13.84 -12.96
N LEU A 54 12.92 12.82 -13.12
CA LEU A 54 13.36 11.42 -13.28
C LEU A 54 14.23 11.26 -14.53
N LYS A 55 13.79 11.78 -15.68
CA LYS A 55 14.56 11.72 -16.93
C LYS A 55 15.94 12.35 -16.79
N ARG A 56 16.02 13.52 -16.12
CA ARG A 56 17.30 14.17 -15.86
C ARG A 56 18.20 13.31 -14.99
N ALA A 57 17.68 12.78 -13.87
CA ALA A 57 18.45 11.94 -12.95
C ALA A 57 18.94 10.64 -13.61
N GLU A 58 18.12 10.03 -14.46
CA GLU A 58 18.50 8.84 -15.24
C GLU A 58 19.60 9.15 -16.25
N ALA A 59 19.51 10.28 -16.96
CA ALA A 59 20.55 10.71 -17.90
C ALA A 59 21.87 11.02 -17.19
N GLU A 60 21.85 11.79 -16.10
CA GLU A 60 23.03 12.08 -15.28
C GLU A 60 23.66 10.79 -14.73
N GLY A 61 22.83 9.85 -14.24
CA GLY A 61 23.29 8.55 -13.76
C GLY A 61 23.91 7.68 -14.86
N ALA A 62 23.36 7.72 -16.08
CA ALA A 62 23.91 7.01 -17.22
C ALA A 62 25.25 7.60 -17.68
N GLU A 63 25.38 8.94 -17.71
CA GLU A 63 26.64 9.61 -18.05
C GLU A 63 27.76 9.33 -17.04
N LEU A 64 27.43 9.12 -15.76
CA LEU A 64 28.40 8.72 -14.73
C LEU A 64 28.89 7.26 -14.86
N LEU A 65 28.20 6.44 -15.64
CA LEU A 65 28.52 5.02 -15.87
C LEU A 65 29.19 4.76 -17.24
N THR A 66 29.35 5.79 -18.08
CA THR A 66 30.00 5.74 -19.40
C THR A 66 31.34 6.46 -19.39
#